data_AF-A0A7S1WN03-F1
#
_entry.id   AF-A0A7S1WN03-F1
#
_cell.length_a   1.000
_cell.length_b   1.000
_cell.length_c   1.000
_cell.angle_alpha   90.00
_cell.angle_beta   90.00
_cell.angle_gamma   90.00
#
_symmetry.space_group_name_H-M   'P 1'
#
loop_
_entity.id
_entity.type
_entity.pdbx_description
1 polymer ?
#
loop_
_entity_poly.entity_id
_entity_poly.type
_entity_poly.pdbx_seq_one_letter_code
_entity_poly.pdbx_strand_id
1 'polypeptide(L)'
;WDTKYSKYSVMHSPYGKDVVAQFVASCKKYGVKPCYYMGPNPNGFLTNHESYSAEAFVDAQLGMLRELLTKYGTDYVSRLWWDHYPSGCGGLAPCPSGSFPAAWPRFVRMVRELSPSTIICPGPDCDGHQGESGLGQYPVWFPCSPSSANGTELRCDGHGPSGKLKGFHPYEACATMHNGWFCKGSGEEAANTYWSPRDIWDHYMQSVGIGWVNTLNAPPGTTGQIPAPLVRSAEAFGRALR
;
A
#
# COMPACT_ATOMS: atom_id res chain seq x y z
N TRP A 1 -5.30 14.44 -1.26
CA TRP A 1 -5.62 15.07 -2.55
C TRP A 1 -6.87 15.92 -2.40
N ASP A 2 -7.31 16.60 -3.46
CA ASP A 2 -8.57 17.34 -3.48
C ASP A 2 -9.77 16.38 -3.63
N THR A 3 -10.15 15.76 -2.51
CA THR A 3 -11.29 14.85 -2.47
C THR A 3 -12.57 15.59 -2.12
N LYS A 4 -13.66 15.24 -2.82
CA LYS A 4 -15.00 15.74 -2.49
C LYS A 4 -15.67 15.02 -1.30
N TYR A 5 -15.05 13.95 -0.80
CA TYR A 5 -15.63 13.04 0.20
C TYR A 5 -15.16 13.30 1.63
N SER A 6 -14.24 14.24 1.85
CA SER A 6 -13.80 14.64 3.18
C SER A 6 -13.25 16.06 3.19
N LYS A 7 -13.61 16.83 4.22
CA LYS A 7 -12.99 18.15 4.51
C LYS A 7 -11.64 18.01 5.21
N TYR A 8 -11.27 16.81 5.64
CA TYR A 8 -9.97 16.56 6.25
C TYR A 8 -8.94 16.18 5.17
N SER A 9 -8.60 17.17 4.36
CA SER A 9 -7.69 17.00 3.22
C SER A 9 -6.64 18.12 3.17
N VAL A 10 -5.59 17.90 2.37
CA VAL A 10 -4.49 18.86 2.17
C VAL A 10 -4.98 20.22 1.64
N MET A 11 -6.15 20.26 1.00
CA MET A 11 -6.74 21.50 0.49
C MET A 11 -7.17 22.47 1.59
N HIS A 12 -7.38 21.97 2.81
CA HIS A 12 -7.70 22.76 4.00
C HIS A 12 -6.48 22.99 4.90
N SER A 13 -5.27 22.65 4.43
CA SER A 13 -4.01 22.98 5.10
C SER A 13 -3.39 24.24 4.49
N PRO A 14 -2.44 24.91 5.18
CA PRO A 14 -1.68 26.03 4.60
C PRO A 14 -0.93 25.67 3.31
N TYR A 15 -0.64 24.38 3.06
CA TYR A 15 0.02 23.95 1.81
C TYR A 15 -0.92 24.03 0.61
N GLY A 16 -2.20 23.67 0.79
CA GLY A 16 -3.28 23.89 -0.19
C GLY A 16 -3.11 23.25 -1.57
N LYS A 17 -2.15 22.33 -1.74
CA LYS A 17 -1.80 21.72 -3.03
C LYS A 17 -2.01 20.22 -3.02
N ASP A 18 -2.42 19.70 -4.16
CA ASP A 18 -2.68 18.28 -4.33
C ASP A 18 -1.38 17.46 -4.44
N VAL A 19 -0.98 16.85 -3.32
CA VAL A 19 0.19 15.98 -3.23
C VAL A 19 0.09 14.76 -4.14
N VAL A 20 -1.09 14.19 -4.37
CA VAL A 20 -1.25 13.00 -5.23
C VAL A 20 -1.03 13.39 -6.69
N ALA A 21 -1.55 14.55 -7.11
CA ALA A 21 -1.28 15.08 -8.46
C ALA A 21 0.22 15.30 -8.69
N GLN A 22 0.92 15.89 -7.71
CA GLN A 22 2.37 16.12 -7.78
C GLN A 22 3.17 14.81 -7.83
N PHE A 23 2.81 13.84 -6.98
CA PHE A 23 3.41 12.51 -6.97
C PHE A 23 3.27 11.82 -8.32
N VAL A 24 2.07 11.78 -8.88
CA VAL A 24 1.78 11.18 -10.18
C VAL A 24 2.51 11.88 -11.32
N ALA A 25 2.56 13.22 -11.32
CA ALA A 25 3.30 13.96 -12.33
C ALA A 25 4.79 13.60 -12.29
N SER A 26 5.37 13.44 -11.10
CA SER A 26 6.76 12.99 -10.93
C SER A 26 6.96 11.54 -11.40
N CYS A 27 6.06 10.63 -11.01
CA CYS A 27 6.06 9.24 -11.49
C CYS A 27 6.08 9.16 -13.02
N LYS A 28 5.20 9.92 -13.69
CA LYS A 28 5.17 10.01 -15.17
C LYS A 28 6.48 10.54 -15.75
N LYS A 29 7.05 11.60 -15.16
CA LYS A 29 8.33 12.19 -15.59
C LYS A 29 9.47 11.16 -15.61
N TYR A 30 9.49 10.26 -14.62
CA TYR A 30 10.56 9.26 -14.46
C TYR A 30 10.19 7.85 -14.91
N GLY A 31 9.04 7.65 -15.57
CA GLY A 31 8.62 6.34 -16.07
C GLY A 31 8.27 5.32 -14.97
N VAL A 32 7.91 5.78 -13.78
CA VAL A 32 7.52 4.94 -12.63
C VAL A 32 6.00 4.84 -12.58
N LYS A 33 5.46 3.63 -12.40
CA LYS A 33 4.02 3.43 -12.19
C LYS A 33 3.67 3.61 -10.70
N PRO A 34 2.67 4.45 -10.35
CA PRO A 34 2.27 4.67 -8.98
C PRO A 34 1.59 3.42 -8.38
N CYS A 35 1.84 3.23 -7.09
CA CYS A 35 1.09 2.36 -6.21
C CYS A 35 0.33 3.25 -5.21
N TYR A 36 -0.95 2.98 -4.98
CA TYR A 36 -1.72 3.70 -3.97
C TYR A 36 -1.94 2.84 -2.73
N TYR A 37 -1.48 3.34 -1.59
CA TYR A 37 -1.95 2.90 -0.29
C TYR A 37 -3.25 3.64 0.01
N MET A 38 -4.37 2.93 0.06
CA MET A 38 -5.66 3.49 0.47
C MET A 38 -6.48 2.41 1.18
N GLY A 39 -6.16 2.17 2.45
CA GLY A 39 -7.02 1.38 3.32
C GLY A 39 -8.31 2.15 3.64
N PRO A 40 -9.47 1.47 3.69
CA PRO A 40 -10.71 2.06 4.16
C PRO A 40 -10.60 2.29 5.67
N ASN A 41 -9.96 3.39 6.06
CA ASN A 41 -9.68 3.70 7.46
C ASN A 41 -10.47 4.94 7.85
N PRO A 42 -11.14 4.95 9.02
CA PRO A 42 -11.71 6.18 9.54
C PRO A 42 -10.54 7.07 9.92
N ASN A 43 -10.33 8.16 9.19
CA ASN A 43 -9.32 9.13 9.57
C ASN A 43 -9.70 9.76 10.92
N GLY A 44 -8.73 10.34 11.63
CA GLY A 44 -8.96 10.91 12.96
C GLY A 44 -10.04 12.00 13.01
N PHE A 45 -10.33 12.64 11.88
CA PHE A 45 -11.44 13.60 11.78
C PHE A 45 -12.79 12.89 11.73
N LEU A 46 -12.92 11.84 10.91
CA LEU A 46 -14.11 11.00 10.84
C LEU A 46 -14.43 10.40 12.22
N THR A 47 -13.43 9.93 12.97
CA THR A 47 -13.66 9.35 14.29
C THR A 47 -14.09 10.36 15.35
N ASN A 48 -13.57 11.59 15.27
CA ASN A 48 -13.69 12.55 16.37
C ASN A 48 -14.79 13.60 16.13
N HIS A 49 -15.20 13.82 14.88
CA HIS A 49 -16.03 14.96 14.51
C HIS A 49 -17.25 14.63 13.64
N GLU A 50 -17.36 13.41 13.11
CA GLU A 50 -18.48 13.05 12.23
C GLU A 50 -19.10 11.70 12.63
N SER A 51 -20.43 11.63 12.71
CA SER A 51 -21.16 10.37 12.93
C SER A 51 -21.59 9.80 11.58
N TYR A 52 -20.84 8.84 11.05
CA TYR A 52 -21.23 8.13 9.83
C TYR A 52 -21.97 6.82 10.11
N SER A 53 -22.98 6.52 9.29
CA SER A 53 -23.44 5.14 9.14
C SER A 53 -22.38 4.32 8.39
N ALA A 54 -22.43 2.99 8.53
CA ALA A 54 -21.56 2.09 7.77
C ALA A 54 -21.61 2.32 6.26
N GLU A 55 -22.82 2.50 5.72
CA GLU A 55 -23.00 2.71 4.27
C GLU A 55 -22.41 4.04 3.81
N ALA A 56 -22.67 5.14 4.53
CA ALA A 56 -22.14 6.45 4.17
C ALA A 56 -20.60 6.48 4.24
N PHE A 57 -20.01 5.75 5.20
CA PHE A 57 -18.57 5.57 5.27
C PHE A 57 -18.04 4.77 4.05
N VAL A 58 -18.67 3.64 3.73
CA VAL A 58 -18.28 2.81 2.58
C VAL A 58 -18.39 3.59 1.26
N ASP A 59 -19.46 4.36 1.07
CA ASP A 59 -19.65 5.19 -0.12
C ASP A 59 -18.59 6.29 -0.25
N ALA A 60 -18.21 6.94 0.85
CA ALA A 60 -17.13 7.92 0.85
C ALA A 60 -15.79 7.29 0.46
N GLN A 61 -15.47 6.11 1.00
CA GLN A 61 -14.24 5.38 0.68
C GLN A 61 -14.23 4.89 -0.78
N LEU A 62 -15.34 4.33 -1.29
CA LEU A 62 -15.47 3.96 -2.71
C LEU A 62 -15.36 5.18 -3.64
N GLY A 63 -15.93 6.29 -3.22
CA GLY A 63 -15.83 7.57 -3.92
C GLY A 63 -14.39 8.06 -4.05
N MET A 64 -13.65 8.04 -2.94
CA MET A 64 -12.22 8.37 -2.89
C MET A 64 -11.37 7.42 -3.74
N LEU A 65 -11.65 6.11 -3.70
CA LEU A 65 -10.98 5.12 -4.55
C LEU A 65 -11.21 5.41 -6.04
N ARG A 66 -12.45 5.74 -6.41
CA ARG A 66 -12.79 6.15 -7.79
C ARG A 66 -12.01 7.40 -8.19
N GLU A 67 -11.85 8.39 -7.31
CA GLU A 67 -11.04 9.57 -7.60
C GLU A 67 -9.57 9.19 -7.90
N LEU A 68 -8.96 8.32 -7.09
CA LEU A 68 -7.61 7.80 -7.32
C LEU A 68 -7.46 7.14 -8.69
N LEU A 69 -8.40 6.25 -9.04
CA LEU A 69 -8.35 5.47 -10.28
C LEU A 69 -8.82 6.23 -11.53
N THR A 70 -9.41 7.41 -11.41
CA THR A 70 -9.89 8.18 -12.57
C THR A 70 -9.15 9.49 -12.75
N LYS A 71 -9.03 10.31 -11.70
CA LYS A 71 -8.31 11.60 -11.76
C LYS A 71 -6.80 11.38 -11.82
N TYR A 72 -6.31 10.36 -11.12
CA TYR A 72 -4.88 10.12 -10.92
C TYR A 72 -4.39 8.79 -11.49
N GLY A 73 -5.21 8.12 -12.31
CA GLY A 73 -4.75 7.12 -13.27
C GLY A 73 -5.60 5.87 -13.40
N THR A 74 -6.11 5.67 -14.61
CA THR A 74 -7.00 4.55 -14.97
C THR A 74 -6.23 3.32 -15.45
N ASP A 75 -5.18 3.51 -16.27
CA ASP A 75 -4.45 2.37 -16.87
C ASP A 75 -2.95 2.29 -16.51
N TYR A 76 -2.48 3.18 -15.64
CA TYR A 76 -1.06 3.28 -15.31
C TYR A 76 -0.72 3.03 -13.84
N VAL A 77 -1.73 2.76 -13.01
CA VAL A 77 -1.52 2.34 -11.62
C VAL A 77 -0.98 0.92 -11.64
N SER A 78 0.13 0.68 -10.95
CA SER A 78 0.72 -0.66 -10.86
C SER A 78 0.01 -1.50 -9.81
N ARG A 79 -0.32 -0.87 -8.67
CA ARG A 79 -0.82 -1.58 -7.49
C ARG A 79 -1.70 -0.73 -6.60
N LEU A 80 -2.69 -1.36 -5.97
CA LEU A 80 -3.42 -0.89 -4.80
C LEU A 80 -3.02 -1.73 -3.59
N TRP A 81 -2.76 -1.06 -2.48
CA TRP A 81 -2.29 -1.68 -1.24
C TRP A 81 -3.33 -1.45 -0.13
N TRP A 82 -3.88 -2.55 0.40
CA TRP A 82 -4.93 -2.56 1.43
C TRP A 82 -4.48 -3.33 2.67
N ASP A 83 -3.98 -2.58 3.65
CA ASP A 83 -3.35 -3.08 4.90
C ASP A 83 -4.12 -4.21 5.60
N HIS A 84 -5.42 -4.03 5.84
CA HIS A 84 -6.23 -4.96 6.64
C HIS A 84 -7.23 -5.77 5.80
N TYR A 85 -7.02 -5.82 4.49
CA TYR A 85 -7.75 -6.77 3.66
C TYR A 85 -7.41 -8.21 4.12
N PRO A 86 -8.36 -9.15 4.12
CA PRO A 86 -9.80 -9.02 3.88
C PRO A 86 -10.64 -8.98 5.17
N SER A 87 -10.00 -8.98 6.34
CA SER A 87 -10.69 -9.25 7.61
C SER A 87 -11.43 -8.04 8.16
N GLY A 88 -10.95 -6.85 7.86
CA GLY A 88 -11.52 -5.64 8.42
C GLY A 88 -11.13 -4.42 7.63
N CYS A 89 -11.31 -3.30 8.30
CA CYS A 89 -10.85 -2.00 7.89
C CYS A 89 -9.69 -1.60 8.83
N GLY A 90 -8.91 -0.60 8.45
CA GLY A 90 -7.61 -0.41 9.07
C GLY A 90 -7.38 0.76 9.98
N GLY A 91 -6.19 0.73 10.59
CA GLY A 91 -5.64 1.78 11.43
C GLY A 91 -5.92 1.62 12.92
N LEU A 92 -5.59 2.67 13.67
CA LEU A 92 -5.75 2.73 15.14
C LEU A 92 -7.21 2.92 15.59
N ALA A 93 -8.14 3.07 14.65
CA ALA A 93 -9.53 3.40 14.91
C ALA A 93 -10.48 2.38 14.27
N PRO A 94 -11.53 1.94 14.99
CA PRO A 94 -12.51 1.01 14.44
C PRO A 94 -13.39 1.71 13.41
N CYS A 95 -13.68 1.01 12.31
CA CYS A 95 -14.71 1.47 11.39
C CYS A 95 -16.11 1.43 12.01
N PRO A 96 -17.07 2.19 11.43
CA PRO A 96 -18.47 2.01 11.75
C PRO A 96 -18.89 0.55 11.62
N SER A 97 -19.57 0.04 12.66
CA SER A 97 -20.04 -1.35 12.71
C SER A 97 -20.92 -1.68 11.51
N GLY A 98 -20.67 -2.83 10.86
CA GLY A 98 -21.39 -3.28 9.67
C GLY A 98 -20.77 -2.85 8.34
N SER A 99 -19.62 -2.18 8.33
CA SER A 99 -18.92 -1.78 7.10
C SER A 99 -18.07 -2.92 6.50
N PHE A 100 -17.02 -3.34 7.20
CA PHE A 100 -16.09 -4.38 6.79
C PHE A 100 -16.25 -5.63 7.67
N PRO A 101 -16.06 -6.85 7.12
CA PRO A 101 -15.49 -7.17 5.80
C PRO A 101 -16.48 -7.10 4.61
N ALA A 102 -17.78 -6.95 4.87
CA ALA A 102 -18.84 -7.08 3.85
C ALA A 102 -18.70 -6.12 2.64
N ALA A 103 -18.04 -4.98 2.81
CA ALA A 103 -17.82 -4.02 1.72
C ALA A 103 -16.70 -4.42 0.73
N TRP A 104 -15.75 -5.29 1.09
CA TRP A 104 -14.58 -5.60 0.24
C TRP A 104 -14.93 -6.03 -1.20
N PRO A 105 -15.96 -6.86 -1.44
CA PRO A 105 -16.38 -7.18 -2.81
C PRO A 105 -16.74 -5.96 -3.67
N ARG A 106 -17.29 -4.89 -3.09
CA ARG A 106 -17.60 -3.64 -3.81
C ARG A 106 -16.33 -2.92 -4.24
N PHE A 107 -15.31 -2.90 -3.37
CA PHE A 107 -14.01 -2.30 -3.67
C PHE A 107 -13.32 -3.05 -4.80
N VAL A 108 -13.22 -4.39 -4.68
CA VAL A 108 -12.59 -5.22 -5.71
C VAL A 108 -13.28 -5.04 -7.06
N ARG A 109 -14.62 -5.11 -7.12
CA ARG A 109 -15.35 -4.88 -8.38
C ARG A 109 -15.04 -3.53 -9.00
N MET A 110 -15.04 -2.46 -8.21
CA MET A 110 -14.72 -1.13 -8.71
C MET A 110 -13.31 -1.05 -9.30
N VAL A 111 -12.31 -1.66 -8.65
CA VAL A 111 -10.94 -1.70 -9.20
C VAL A 111 -10.93 -2.46 -10.53
N ARG A 112 -11.60 -3.62 -10.60
CA ARG A 112 -11.68 -4.40 -11.85
C ARG A 112 -12.40 -3.67 -12.97
N GLU A 113 -13.42 -2.88 -12.66
CA GLU A 113 -14.15 -2.06 -13.64
C GLU A 113 -13.33 -0.86 -14.13
N LEU A 114 -12.65 -0.15 -13.22
CA LEU A 114 -11.98 1.11 -13.54
C LEU A 114 -10.51 0.97 -13.92
N SER A 115 -9.83 -0.05 -13.41
CA SER A 115 -8.40 -0.23 -13.60
C SER A 115 -8.05 -1.73 -13.58
N PRO A 116 -8.50 -2.50 -14.58
CA PRO A 116 -8.39 -3.96 -14.59
C PRO A 116 -6.94 -4.48 -14.54
N SER A 117 -5.97 -3.67 -14.94
CA SER A 117 -4.53 -3.99 -14.89
C SER A 117 -3.88 -3.73 -13.53
N THR A 118 -4.56 -3.04 -12.61
CA THR A 118 -4.04 -2.77 -11.27
C THR A 118 -4.04 -4.03 -10.41
N ILE A 119 -2.86 -4.37 -9.88
CA ILE A 119 -2.71 -5.45 -8.90
C ILE A 119 -3.28 -4.99 -7.55
N ILE A 120 -4.07 -5.82 -6.89
CA ILE A 120 -4.60 -5.57 -5.55
C ILE A 120 -3.84 -6.47 -4.56
N CYS A 121 -2.97 -5.87 -3.76
CA CYS A 121 -1.98 -6.59 -2.96
C CYS A 121 -1.59 -5.77 -1.72
N PRO A 122 -1.94 -6.17 -0.48
CA PRO A 122 -2.74 -7.35 -0.12
C PRO A 122 -4.13 -7.32 -0.76
N GLY A 123 -4.61 -8.47 -1.22
CA GLY A 123 -5.85 -8.50 -1.99
C GLY A 123 -6.13 -9.83 -2.69
N PRO A 124 -7.09 -9.83 -3.63
CA PRO A 124 -7.36 -10.99 -4.47
C PRO A 124 -6.22 -11.40 -5.41
N ASP A 125 -5.15 -10.59 -5.57
CA ASP A 125 -4.04 -10.90 -6.46
C ASP A 125 -2.77 -11.37 -5.73
N CYS A 126 -2.70 -11.20 -4.40
CA CYS A 126 -1.54 -11.57 -3.60
C CYS A 126 -1.91 -11.64 -2.11
N ASP A 127 -1.19 -12.44 -1.33
CA ASP A 127 -1.45 -12.54 0.12
C ASP A 127 -0.97 -11.32 0.91
N GLY A 128 -0.21 -10.45 0.27
CA GLY A 128 0.30 -9.22 0.85
C GLY A 128 1.53 -9.46 1.68
N HIS A 129 1.80 -8.51 2.58
CA HIS A 129 2.92 -8.62 3.49
C HIS A 129 2.66 -9.69 4.56
N GLN A 130 3.63 -10.57 4.81
CA GLN A 130 3.52 -11.62 5.83
C GLN A 130 4.14 -11.19 7.17
N GLY A 131 4.08 -9.88 7.45
CA GLY A 131 4.75 -9.20 8.55
C GLY A 131 5.54 -7.97 8.09
N GLU A 132 6.03 -7.19 9.05
CA GLU A 132 6.77 -5.93 8.81
C GLU A 132 8.28 -6.05 9.07
N SER A 133 8.76 -7.26 9.38
CA SER A 133 10.20 -7.51 9.60
C SER A 133 11.02 -7.40 8.31
N GLY A 134 10.35 -7.46 7.15
CA GLY A 134 11.00 -7.49 5.85
C GLY A 134 11.56 -8.85 5.43
N LEU A 135 11.42 -9.88 6.26
CA LEU A 135 12.09 -11.16 6.00
C LEU A 135 11.13 -12.14 5.34
N GLY A 136 11.46 -12.57 4.13
CA GLY A 136 10.74 -13.64 3.45
C GLY A 136 11.08 -15.02 4.04
N GLN A 137 10.17 -15.97 3.86
CA GLN A 137 10.39 -17.37 4.20
C GLN A 137 10.86 -18.16 2.97
N TYR A 138 11.75 -19.13 3.19
CA TYR A 138 12.26 -20.03 2.17
C TYR A 138 12.25 -21.50 2.66
N PRO A 139 11.85 -22.49 1.83
CA PRO A 139 11.39 -22.34 0.44
C PRO A 139 10.05 -21.61 0.35
N VAL A 140 9.82 -20.93 -0.78
CA VAL A 140 8.55 -20.22 -1.04
C VAL A 140 7.74 -20.95 -2.10
N TRP A 141 6.43 -21.08 -1.87
CA TRP A 141 5.48 -21.64 -2.83
C TRP A 141 4.32 -20.67 -3.03
N PHE A 142 4.06 -20.27 -4.27
CA PHE A 142 2.93 -19.42 -4.64
C PHE A 142 1.66 -20.18 -5.05
N PRO A 143 1.73 -21.41 -5.59
CA PRO A 143 0.53 -22.19 -5.85
C PRO A 143 -0.23 -22.45 -4.55
N CYS A 144 -1.54 -22.23 -4.59
CA CYS A 144 -2.39 -22.24 -3.41
C CYS A 144 -3.83 -22.66 -3.75
N SER A 145 -4.62 -22.93 -2.71
CA SER A 145 -6.04 -23.22 -2.82
C SER A 145 -6.83 -21.92 -2.70
N PRO A 146 -7.44 -21.41 -3.78
CA PRO A 146 -8.21 -20.18 -3.72
C PRO A 146 -9.53 -20.44 -2.99
N SER A 147 -9.94 -19.51 -2.14
CA SER A 147 -11.29 -19.48 -1.59
C SER A 147 -12.30 -19.23 -2.71
N SER A 148 -13.43 -19.94 -2.72
CA SER A 148 -14.51 -19.65 -3.67
C SER A 148 -15.32 -18.44 -3.21
N ALA A 149 -15.18 -17.30 -3.88
CA ALA A 149 -16.14 -16.20 -3.75
C ALA A 149 -16.18 -15.36 -5.03
N ASN A 150 -16.91 -15.86 -6.05
CA ASN A 150 -17.46 -15.10 -7.17
C ASN A 150 -16.53 -14.04 -7.85
N GLY A 151 -15.21 -14.28 -7.86
CA GLY A 151 -14.21 -13.38 -8.44
C GLY A 151 -13.90 -12.11 -7.65
N THR A 152 -14.42 -11.95 -6.44
CA THR A 152 -14.28 -10.72 -5.63
C THR A 152 -13.67 -10.91 -4.26
N GLU A 153 -13.65 -12.13 -3.71
CA GLU A 153 -12.85 -12.47 -2.52
C GLU A 153 -11.97 -13.68 -2.84
N LEU A 154 -10.74 -13.41 -3.25
CA LEU A 154 -9.71 -14.44 -3.31
C LEU A 154 -8.84 -14.29 -2.07
N ARG A 155 -8.98 -15.24 -1.15
CA ARG A 155 -7.94 -15.63 -0.19
C ARG A 155 -7.26 -16.86 -0.76
N CYS A 156 -5.97 -17.01 -0.54
CA CYS A 156 -5.28 -18.23 -0.87
C CYS A 156 -4.74 -18.87 0.39
N ASP A 157 -5.04 -20.16 0.54
CA ASP A 157 -4.61 -20.97 1.67
C ASP A 157 -3.88 -22.23 1.18
N GLY A 158 -3.14 -22.89 2.07
CA GLY A 158 -2.53 -24.19 1.78
C GLY A 158 -1.49 -24.12 0.65
N HIS A 159 -0.61 -23.13 0.70
CA HIS A 159 0.48 -22.98 -0.26
C HIS A 159 1.38 -24.21 -0.29
N GLY A 160 1.78 -24.65 -1.48
CA GLY A 160 2.66 -25.81 -1.60
C GLY A 160 3.13 -26.16 -3.01
N PRO A 161 4.08 -27.10 -3.12
CA PRO A 161 4.68 -27.51 -4.38
C PRO A 161 3.80 -28.50 -5.17
N SER A 162 2.56 -28.11 -5.50
CA SER A 162 1.60 -29.01 -6.13
C SER A 162 0.92 -28.39 -7.34
N GLY A 163 1.05 -29.04 -8.51
CA GLY A 163 0.33 -28.67 -9.73
C GLY A 163 -1.18 -28.93 -9.67
N LYS A 164 -1.70 -29.50 -8.58
CA LYS A 164 -3.14 -29.64 -8.34
C LYS A 164 -3.77 -28.34 -7.82
N LEU A 165 -2.97 -27.47 -7.21
CA LEU A 165 -3.39 -26.16 -6.72
C LEU A 165 -3.74 -25.25 -7.91
N LYS A 166 -4.79 -24.44 -7.74
CA LYS A 166 -5.41 -23.67 -8.84
C LYS A 166 -5.27 -22.16 -8.69
N GLY A 167 -4.89 -21.69 -7.51
CA GLY A 167 -4.53 -20.30 -7.25
C GLY A 167 -3.03 -20.10 -7.37
N PHE A 168 -2.62 -18.84 -7.53
CA PHE A 168 -1.24 -18.41 -7.52
C PHE A 168 -1.16 -17.04 -6.85
N HIS A 169 -0.69 -17.00 -5.61
CA HIS A 169 -0.55 -15.76 -4.85
C HIS A 169 0.91 -15.55 -4.46
N PRO A 170 1.57 -14.49 -4.97
CA PRO A 170 2.88 -14.11 -4.51
C PRO A 170 2.82 -13.45 -3.13
N TYR A 171 3.93 -13.53 -2.41
CA TYR A 171 4.10 -12.86 -1.14
C TYR A 171 4.88 -11.56 -1.29
N GLU A 172 4.60 -10.62 -0.38
CA GLU A 172 5.34 -9.38 -0.23
C GLU A 172 6.15 -9.39 1.07
N ALA A 173 7.39 -8.91 0.99
CA ALA A 173 8.20 -8.54 2.13
C ALA A 173 8.20 -7.02 2.23
N CYS A 174 7.45 -6.46 3.18
CA CYS A 174 7.45 -5.03 3.42
C CYS A 174 8.40 -4.69 4.59
N ALA A 175 9.16 -3.61 4.43
CA ALA A 175 10.04 -3.12 5.48
C ALA A 175 10.20 -1.61 5.42
N THR A 176 10.62 -1.05 6.56
CA THR A 176 11.06 0.33 6.64
C THR A 176 12.57 0.39 6.80
N MET A 177 13.23 1.17 5.95
CA MET A 177 14.69 1.42 6.01
C MET A 177 15.05 2.43 7.11
N HIS A 178 14.15 2.60 8.07
CA HIS A 178 14.04 3.72 8.99
C HIS A 178 13.45 3.23 10.32
N ASN A 179 13.61 3.96 11.44
CA ASN A 179 13.09 3.54 12.76
C ASN A 179 11.55 3.65 12.95
N GLY A 180 10.81 3.64 11.83
CA GLY A 180 9.35 3.70 11.77
C GLY A 180 8.85 3.94 10.34
N TRP A 181 7.56 3.75 10.10
CA TRP A 181 6.93 3.99 8.79
C TRP A 181 6.91 5.47 8.39
N PHE A 182 6.84 6.37 9.37
CA PHE A 182 6.93 7.81 9.17
C PHE A 182 8.26 8.35 9.72
N CYS A 183 8.74 9.43 9.12
CA CYS A 183 9.86 10.20 9.63
C CYS A 183 9.49 10.82 10.99
N LYS A 184 10.35 10.68 12.01
CA LYS A 184 10.16 11.32 13.32
C LYS A 184 10.92 12.65 13.34
N GLY A 185 10.53 13.60 14.19
CA GLY A 185 11.25 14.87 14.36
C GLY A 185 11.08 15.90 13.23
N SER A 186 11.80 17.01 13.34
CA SER A 186 11.76 18.16 12.41
C SER A 186 13.12 18.41 11.77
N GLY A 187 13.15 18.82 10.50
CA GLY A 187 14.41 19.12 9.79
C GLY A 187 15.20 17.88 9.37
N GLU A 188 16.45 18.10 8.94
CA GLU A 188 17.38 17.03 8.52
C GLU A 188 18.04 16.28 9.69
N GLU A 189 17.93 16.81 10.91
CA GLU A 189 18.56 16.30 12.15
C GLU A 189 17.64 15.39 12.97
N ALA A 190 16.53 14.97 12.38
CA ALA A 190 15.62 14.05 13.03
C ALA A 190 16.34 12.80 13.57
N ALA A 191 15.97 12.36 14.79
CA ALA A 191 16.51 11.20 15.51
C ALA A 191 16.13 9.85 14.87
N ASN A 192 16.42 9.73 13.59
CA ASN A 192 16.07 8.67 12.69
C ASN A 192 17.30 7.78 12.48
N THR A 193 17.10 6.46 12.51
CA THR A 193 18.13 5.53 12.00
C THR A 193 17.83 5.23 10.55
N TYR A 194 18.88 4.95 9.77
CA TYR A 194 18.76 4.58 8.38
C TYR A 194 19.56 3.32 8.13
N TRP A 195 19.01 2.41 7.33
CA TRP A 195 19.74 1.25 6.86
C TRP A 195 20.96 1.68 6.03
N SER A 196 22.07 0.97 6.23
CA SER A 196 23.24 1.07 5.38
C SER A 196 22.99 0.39 4.02
N PRO A 197 23.83 0.63 3.00
CA PRO A 197 23.74 -0.11 1.74
C PRO A 197 23.81 -1.64 1.92
N ARG A 198 24.56 -2.11 2.93
CA ARG A 198 24.67 -3.53 3.27
C ARG A 198 23.35 -4.08 3.80
N ASP A 199 22.70 -3.35 4.71
CA ASP A 199 21.41 -3.77 5.27
C ASP A 199 20.34 -3.86 4.17
N ILE A 200 20.31 -2.90 3.24
CA ILE A 200 19.39 -2.93 2.07
C ILE A 200 19.69 -4.15 1.18
N TRP A 201 20.96 -4.47 0.96
CA TRP A 201 21.36 -5.66 0.20
C TRP A 201 20.95 -6.96 0.89
N ASP A 202 21.17 -7.08 2.19
CA ASP A 202 20.77 -8.25 2.98
C ASP A 202 19.27 -8.47 2.91
N HIS A 203 18.50 -7.40 3.08
CA HIS A 203 17.05 -7.43 2.91
C HIS A 203 16.64 -7.84 1.49
N TYR A 204 17.30 -7.31 0.45
CA TYR A 204 17.04 -7.72 -0.94
C TYR A 204 17.26 -9.22 -1.15
N MET A 205 18.35 -9.78 -0.61
CA MET A 205 18.62 -11.22 -0.71
C MET A 205 17.63 -12.07 0.08
N GLN A 206 17.14 -11.56 1.22
CA GLN A 206 16.12 -12.22 2.05
C GLN A 206 14.68 -11.95 1.60
N SER A 207 14.50 -11.28 0.46
CA SER A 207 13.19 -11.05 -0.16
C SER A 207 13.22 -11.45 -1.64
N VAL A 208 13.66 -10.55 -2.51
CA VAL A 208 13.76 -10.77 -3.97
C VAL A 208 14.64 -11.98 -4.28
N GLY A 209 15.76 -12.13 -3.57
CA GLY A 209 16.70 -13.25 -3.75
C GLY A 209 16.09 -14.64 -3.47
N ILE A 210 14.97 -14.69 -2.76
CA ILE A 210 14.24 -15.93 -2.43
C ILE A 210 12.82 -15.95 -3.02
N GLY A 211 12.52 -15.10 -4.01
CA GLY A 211 11.28 -15.13 -4.78
C GLY A 211 10.17 -14.19 -4.29
N TRP A 212 10.38 -13.44 -3.21
CA TRP A 212 9.36 -12.52 -2.70
C TRP A 212 9.36 -11.19 -3.45
N VAL A 213 8.18 -10.56 -3.55
CA VAL A 213 8.09 -9.15 -3.95
C VAL A 213 8.56 -8.29 -2.78
N ASN A 214 9.37 -7.26 -3.05
CA ASN A 214 9.91 -6.40 -2.00
C ASN A 214 9.27 -5.00 -2.06
N THR A 215 8.80 -4.50 -0.91
CA THR A 215 8.31 -3.14 -0.73
C THR A 215 9.12 -2.45 0.37
N LEU A 216 9.95 -1.48 -0.04
CA LEU A 216 10.79 -0.70 0.87
C LEU A 216 10.21 0.71 1.05
N ASN A 217 9.96 1.08 2.31
CA ASN A 217 9.49 2.41 2.68
C ASN A 217 10.64 3.44 2.69
N ALA A 218 10.35 4.61 2.12
CA ALA A 218 11.22 5.79 2.12
C ALA A 218 10.39 7.04 2.48
N PRO A 219 10.19 7.32 3.78
CA PRO A 219 9.26 8.35 4.20
C PRO A 219 9.85 9.74 3.98
N PRO A 220 9.11 10.68 3.35
CA PRO A 220 9.50 12.09 3.34
C PRO A 220 9.58 12.65 4.76
N GLY A 221 10.57 13.51 5.00
CA GLY A 221 10.67 14.29 6.23
C GLY A 221 9.72 15.50 6.23
N THR A 222 9.82 16.33 7.28
CA THR A 222 9.01 17.55 7.43
C THR A 222 9.26 18.62 6.36
N THR A 223 10.37 18.51 5.61
CA THR A 223 10.67 19.34 4.44
C THR A 223 9.96 18.89 3.16
N GLY A 224 9.27 17.74 3.20
CA GLY A 224 8.67 17.10 2.03
C GLY A 224 9.67 16.36 1.13
N GLN A 225 10.93 16.22 1.56
CA GLN A 225 11.98 15.48 0.84
C GLN A 225 12.30 14.16 1.54
N ILE A 226 12.75 13.16 0.77
CA ILE A 226 13.35 11.94 1.33
C ILE A 226 14.67 12.34 2.01
N PRO A 227 14.93 11.93 3.26
CA PRO A 227 16.16 12.29 3.97
C PRO A 227 17.43 11.89 3.19
N ALA A 228 18.38 12.83 3.11
CA ALA A 228 19.61 12.65 2.33
C ALA A 228 20.44 11.40 2.70
N PRO A 229 20.54 10.96 3.98
CA PRO A 229 21.19 9.69 4.32
C PRO A 229 20.56 8.49 3.63
N LEU A 230 19.22 8.42 3.59
CA LEU A 230 18.50 7.33 2.95
C LEU A 230 18.71 7.34 1.43
N VAL A 231 18.69 8.53 0.81
CA VAL A 231 18.99 8.68 -0.63
C VAL A 231 20.38 8.12 -0.95
N ARG A 232 21.40 8.50 -0.18
CA ARG A 232 22.78 8.00 -0.38
C ARG A 232 22.88 6.48 -0.24
N SER A 233 22.21 5.89 0.76
CA SER A 233 22.18 4.43 0.93
C SER A 233 21.51 3.73 -0.24
N ALA A 234 20.35 4.22 -0.69
CA ALA A 234 19.61 3.65 -1.81
C ALA A 234 20.37 3.78 -3.14
N GLU A 235 21.07 4.90 -3.37
CA GLU A 235 21.92 5.07 -4.54
C GLU A 235 23.10 4.11 -4.56
N ALA A 236 23.76 3.90 -3.41
CA ALA A 236 24.86 2.96 -3.29
C ALA A 236 24.40 1.52 -3.54
N PHE A 237 23.26 1.12 -2.96
CA PHE A 237 22.62 -0.16 -3.26
C PHE A 237 22.29 -0.30 -4.75
N GLY A 238 21.65 0.71 -5.36
CA GLY A 238 21.28 0.69 -6.77
C GLY A 238 22.49 0.64 -7.72
N ARG A 239 23.65 1.19 -7.32
CA ARG A 239 24.92 1.02 -8.06
C ARG A 239 25.49 -0.38 -7.92
N ALA A 240 25.35 -1.02 -6.75
CA ALA A 240 25.84 -2.39 -6.53
C ALA A 240 25.00 -3.46 -7.24
N LEU A 241 23.71 -3.17 -7.49
CA LEU A 241 22.80 -4.09 -8.18
C LEU A 241 22.96 -4.10 -9.71
N ARG A 242 23.51 -3.03 -10.30
CA ARG A 242 23.72 -2.88 -11.76
C ARG A 242 25.11 -3.35 -12.17
#